data_AF-A0A7X4A2R0-F1
#
_entry.id   AF-A0A7X4A2R0-F1
#
_cell.length_a   1.000
_cell.length_b   1.000
_cell.length_c   1.000
_cell.angle_alpha   90.00
_cell.angle_beta   90.00
_cell.angle_gamma   90.00
#
_symmetry.space_group_name_H-M   'P 1'
#
loop_
_entity.id
_entity.type
_entity.pdbx_description
1 polymer ?
#
loop_
_entity_poly.entity_id
_entity_poly.type
_entity_poly.pdbx_seq_one_letter_code
_entity_poly.pdbx_strand_id
1 'polypeptide(L)'
;MRRRTLIAGVAAGAAAVLAVAGSLAPQAQAAKDSVVIAWQVDPQTWDPNKRTVPVRQSLYKMVYDQLLTQAPDIKLEASLATKWSQSADGKTVTLDIRDNAYWHDGTKVTSADVKYTFLERGKAGHKIDLVRIWRNVADIETPTPTRAVIKLSKPMATAIPWLAFLANFVVPKHHVEKVGADGFADKPMGSGPYKVVDYQRNSRIVLEAFDKYWGPKPKIRKVTILIMKDPSARVAAVQSGRVDFAPDVPIREVGRLDKMAALSGRIFPISRVILLQIRSDKAFADKNVRLAAHHAIDKKAISQALYAGQAVPLSIV
;
A
#
# COMPACT_ATOMS: atom_id res chain seq x y z
N MET A 1 0.47 29.22 92.59
CA MET A 1 1.12 30.31 91.82
C MET A 1 1.71 29.73 90.53
N ARG A 2 1.32 30.27 89.36
CA ARG A 2 2.01 30.27 88.03
C ARG A 2 2.32 28.90 87.38
N ARG A 3 2.18 28.64 86.07
CA ARG A 3 1.46 29.18 84.89
C ARG A 3 1.91 28.28 83.72
N ARG A 4 0.98 27.80 82.87
CA ARG A 4 1.16 27.45 81.44
C ARG A 4 1.98 26.16 81.17
N THR A 5 1.67 25.29 80.20
CA THR A 5 1.21 25.53 78.83
C THR A 5 0.53 24.27 78.25
N LEU A 6 -0.31 24.50 77.24
CA LEU A 6 -1.29 23.61 76.63
C LEU A 6 -0.71 22.38 75.90
N ILE A 7 -1.32 21.22 76.14
CA ILE A 7 -1.47 20.11 75.18
C ILE A 7 -2.96 19.80 75.12
N ALA A 8 -3.63 20.26 74.07
CA ALA A 8 -4.95 19.78 73.65
C ALA A 8 -4.68 18.97 72.38
N GLY A 9 -5.16 17.75 72.21
CA GLY A 9 -6.29 17.10 72.84
C GLY A 9 -6.85 16.21 71.73
N VAL A 10 -6.44 14.95 71.73
CA VAL A 10 -6.91 13.90 70.84
C VAL A 10 -8.38 13.60 71.13
N ALA A 11 -9.10 13.20 70.08
CA ALA A 11 -10.40 12.52 70.07
C ALA A 11 -11.66 13.39 70.22
N ALA A 12 -12.32 13.64 69.08
CA ALA A 12 -13.76 13.39 68.90
C ALA A 12 -14.14 13.61 67.42
N GLY A 13 -14.81 12.65 66.80
CA GLY A 13 -15.44 12.88 65.49
C GLY A 13 -15.54 11.66 64.60
N ALA A 14 -16.27 10.64 65.02
CA ALA A 14 -16.81 9.64 64.12
C ALA A 14 -17.80 10.32 63.16
N ALA A 15 -17.40 10.50 61.90
CA ALA A 15 -18.26 11.01 60.84
C ALA A 15 -18.01 10.23 59.54
N ALA A 16 -18.95 9.33 59.23
CA ALA A 16 -19.35 8.88 57.90
C ALA A 16 -18.26 8.81 56.81
N VAL A 17 -17.52 7.69 56.77
CA VAL A 17 -16.85 7.23 55.53
C VAL A 17 -17.83 6.34 54.77
N LEU A 18 -18.75 6.97 54.03
CA LEU A 18 -19.39 6.37 52.85
C LEU A 18 -18.75 7.02 51.64
N ALA A 19 -17.47 6.71 51.42
CA ALA A 19 -16.76 7.08 50.22
C ALA A 19 -17.27 6.21 49.08
N VAL A 20 -18.04 6.85 48.19
CA VAL A 20 -18.50 6.41 46.88
C VAL A 20 -17.50 5.43 46.24
N ALA A 21 -17.85 4.15 46.25
CA ALA A 21 -17.29 3.16 45.34
C ALA A 21 -17.85 3.49 43.94
N GLY A 22 -17.31 4.55 43.35
CA GLY A 22 -17.54 4.92 41.96
C GLY A 22 -17.00 3.77 41.13
N SER A 23 -17.91 3.01 40.55
CA SER A 23 -17.66 2.04 39.51
C SER A 23 -16.76 2.67 38.45
N LEU A 24 -15.48 2.32 38.48
CA LEU A 24 -14.58 2.44 37.34
C LEU A 24 -15.06 1.44 36.29
N ALA A 25 -16.16 1.77 35.62
CA ALA A 25 -16.49 1.15 34.35
C ALA A 25 -15.29 1.40 33.43
N PRO A 26 -14.72 0.36 32.79
CA PRO A 26 -13.66 0.57 31.82
C PRO A 26 -14.21 1.51 30.75
N GLN A 27 -13.67 2.73 30.69
CA GLN A 27 -13.89 3.61 29.55
C GLN A 27 -13.46 2.80 28.33
N ALA A 28 -14.42 2.41 27.50
CA ALA A 28 -14.13 1.86 26.20
C ALA A 28 -13.20 2.85 25.51
N GLN A 29 -11.94 2.44 25.31
CA GLN A 29 -10.94 3.24 24.62
C GLN A 29 -11.59 3.65 23.29
N ALA A 30 -11.90 4.94 23.14
CA ALA A 30 -12.52 5.43 21.92
C ALA A 30 -11.67 4.94 20.74
N ALA A 31 -12.32 4.30 19.77
CA ALA A 31 -11.61 3.75 18.63
C ALA A 31 -10.80 4.88 17.97
N LYS A 32 -9.48 4.69 17.81
CA LYS A 32 -8.63 5.65 17.12
C LYS A 32 -9.23 5.91 15.74
N ASP A 33 -9.56 7.16 15.47
CA ASP A 33 -10.07 7.64 14.18
C ASP A 33 -8.95 7.97 13.19
N SER A 34 -7.70 7.96 13.68
CA SER A 34 -6.52 8.33 12.96
C SER A 34 -5.35 7.40 13.25
N VAL A 35 -4.45 7.27 12.27
CA VAL A 35 -3.23 6.46 12.38
C VAL A 35 -2.06 7.19 11.72
N VAL A 36 -0.88 7.05 12.33
CA VAL A 36 0.39 7.54 11.78
C VAL A 36 1.25 6.35 11.39
N ILE A 37 1.71 6.31 10.14
CA ILE A 37 2.50 5.23 9.55
C ILE A 37 3.88 5.75 9.17
N ALA A 38 4.96 5.08 9.60
CA ALA A 38 6.30 5.34 9.09
C ALA A 38 6.58 4.46 7.86
N TRP A 39 6.67 5.05 6.67
CA TRP A 39 6.81 4.32 5.40
C TRP A 39 8.18 4.54 4.76
N GLN A 40 8.76 3.49 4.19
CA GLN A 40 10.16 3.45 3.74
C GLN A 40 10.45 4.28 2.48
N VAL A 41 9.45 4.55 1.63
CA VAL A 41 9.71 5.16 0.32
C VAL A 41 8.52 5.94 -0.22
N ASP A 42 8.80 7.16 -0.69
CA ASP A 42 7.84 8.03 -1.36
C ASP A 42 7.46 7.49 -2.76
N PRO A 43 6.23 7.74 -3.27
CA PRO A 43 5.95 7.66 -4.69
C PRO A 43 6.95 8.50 -5.49
N GLN A 44 7.55 7.91 -6.52
CA GLN A 44 8.32 8.71 -7.48
C GLN A 44 7.42 9.77 -8.15
N THR A 45 6.18 9.40 -8.37
CA THR A 45 5.12 10.19 -8.99
C THR A 45 3.80 9.63 -8.50
N TRP A 46 2.78 10.48 -8.39
CA TRP A 46 1.45 9.99 -8.08
C TRP A 46 0.69 9.43 -9.28
N ASP A 47 1.19 9.56 -10.51
CA ASP A 47 0.64 8.80 -11.64
C ASP A 47 0.99 7.31 -11.48
N PRO A 48 0.02 6.44 -11.13
CA PRO A 48 0.32 5.05 -10.80
C PRO A 48 0.70 4.23 -12.05
N ASN A 49 0.45 4.76 -13.25
CA ASN A 49 0.81 4.10 -14.51
C ASN A 49 2.25 4.45 -14.96
N LYS A 50 2.84 5.52 -14.41
CA LYS A 50 4.10 6.11 -14.91
C LYS A 50 5.32 5.26 -14.58
N ARG A 51 5.42 4.71 -13.37
CA ARG A 51 6.56 3.86 -12.95
C ARG A 51 6.13 2.64 -12.13
N THR A 52 6.57 1.48 -12.59
CA THR A 52 6.20 0.19 -12.02
C THR A 52 7.19 -0.26 -10.94
N VAL A 53 6.86 -0.07 -9.67
CA VAL A 53 7.70 -0.52 -8.55
C VAL A 53 6.84 -1.23 -7.47
N PRO A 54 7.01 -2.54 -7.24
CA PRO A 54 6.17 -3.32 -6.33
C PRO A 54 6.03 -2.73 -4.92
N VAL A 55 7.13 -2.23 -4.34
CA VAL A 55 7.17 -1.72 -2.96
C VAL A 55 6.19 -0.54 -2.71
N ARG A 56 5.74 0.14 -3.76
CA ARG A 56 4.82 1.30 -3.66
C ARG A 56 3.36 0.92 -3.89
N GLN A 57 3.07 -0.30 -4.31
CA GLN A 57 1.70 -0.69 -4.65
C GLN A 57 0.74 -0.52 -3.49
N SER A 58 1.12 -0.88 -2.27
CA SER A 58 0.24 -0.74 -1.10
C SER A 58 -0.19 0.70 -0.88
N LEU A 59 0.71 1.66 -1.11
CA LEU A 59 0.41 3.09 -1.02
C LEU A 59 -0.55 3.52 -2.14
N TYR A 60 -0.30 3.11 -3.39
CA TYR A 60 -1.23 3.40 -4.49
C TYR A 60 -2.60 2.75 -4.28
N LYS A 61 -2.68 1.53 -3.73
CA LYS A 61 -3.94 0.85 -3.41
C LYS A 61 -4.78 1.57 -2.34
N MET A 62 -4.20 2.49 -1.58
CA MET A 62 -5.00 3.36 -0.70
C MET A 62 -5.78 4.43 -1.47
N VAL A 63 -5.28 4.83 -2.65
CA VAL A 63 -5.78 5.99 -3.41
C VAL A 63 -6.47 5.57 -4.70
N TYR A 64 -6.01 4.51 -5.36
CA TYR A 64 -6.44 4.05 -6.67
C TYR A 64 -6.92 2.59 -6.59
N ASP A 65 -7.94 2.25 -7.39
CA ASP A 65 -8.29 0.86 -7.64
C ASP A 65 -7.77 0.39 -9.00
N GLN A 66 -7.61 -0.93 -9.08
CA GLN A 66 -7.39 -1.65 -10.32
C GLN A 66 -8.70 -2.28 -10.79
N LEU A 67 -8.70 -2.86 -12.00
CA LEU A 67 -9.88 -3.57 -12.52
C LEU A 67 -10.18 -4.83 -11.72
N LEU A 68 -9.14 -5.58 -11.37
CA LEU A 68 -9.20 -6.75 -10.49
C LEU A 68 -8.28 -6.53 -9.28
N THR A 69 -8.40 -7.34 -8.24
CA THR A 69 -7.45 -7.37 -7.12
C THR A 69 -6.97 -8.79 -6.87
N GLN A 70 -5.99 -8.95 -5.99
CA GLN A 70 -5.46 -10.24 -5.55
C GLN A 70 -5.73 -10.41 -4.06
N ALA A 71 -6.32 -11.54 -3.71
CA ALA A 71 -6.44 -12.01 -2.34
C ALA A 71 -5.05 -12.39 -1.78
N PRO A 72 -4.92 -12.55 -0.44
CA PRO A 72 -3.67 -13.00 0.17
C PRO A 72 -3.14 -14.34 -0.37
N ASP A 73 -4.03 -15.21 -0.87
CA ASP A 73 -3.69 -16.48 -1.53
C ASP A 73 -3.42 -16.35 -3.03
N ILE A 74 -3.29 -15.11 -3.53
CA ILE A 74 -2.98 -14.73 -4.92
C ILE A 74 -4.16 -14.97 -5.88
N LYS A 75 -5.31 -15.47 -5.41
CA LYS A 75 -6.49 -15.59 -6.25
C LYS A 75 -6.98 -14.20 -6.70
N LEU A 76 -7.42 -14.14 -7.95
CA LEU A 76 -7.98 -12.92 -8.51
C LEU A 76 -9.40 -12.71 -7.97
N GLU A 77 -9.68 -11.50 -7.53
CA GLU A 77 -10.98 -11.07 -7.02
C GLU A 77 -11.46 -9.81 -7.76
N ALA A 78 -12.77 -9.58 -7.70
CA ALA A 78 -13.39 -8.39 -8.26
C ALA A 78 -12.86 -7.10 -7.59
N SER A 79 -12.61 -6.08 -8.41
CA SER A 79 -12.34 -4.71 -7.95
C SER A 79 -13.25 -3.77 -8.75
N LEU A 80 -12.75 -2.84 -9.58
CA LEU A 80 -13.63 -2.02 -10.43
C LEU A 80 -14.45 -2.87 -11.42
N ALA A 81 -13.91 -3.99 -11.89
CA ALA A 81 -14.65 -4.97 -12.68
C ALA A 81 -15.27 -6.04 -11.76
N THR A 82 -16.59 -6.23 -11.88
CA THR A 82 -17.36 -7.22 -11.12
C THR A 82 -17.47 -8.56 -11.84
N LYS A 83 -17.35 -8.56 -13.17
CA LYS A 83 -17.30 -9.75 -14.01
C LYS A 83 -16.28 -9.53 -15.12
N TRP A 84 -15.62 -10.61 -15.52
CA TRP A 84 -14.66 -10.58 -16.61
C TRP A 84 -14.63 -11.92 -17.35
N SER A 85 -14.26 -11.87 -18.62
CA SER A 85 -13.99 -13.06 -19.43
C SER A 85 -12.89 -12.77 -20.44
N GLN A 86 -12.21 -13.83 -20.87
CA GLN A 86 -11.27 -13.79 -21.98
C GLN A 86 -11.75 -14.76 -23.06
N SER A 87 -11.72 -14.34 -24.32
CA SER A 87 -12.05 -15.19 -25.46
C SER A 87 -11.07 -16.35 -25.59
N ALA A 88 -11.51 -17.46 -26.20
CA ALA A 88 -10.69 -18.66 -26.38
C ALA A 88 -9.40 -18.41 -27.18
N ASP A 89 -9.42 -17.46 -28.13
CA ASP A 89 -8.25 -17.06 -28.90
C ASP A 89 -7.30 -16.12 -28.13
N GLY A 90 -7.65 -15.74 -26.89
CA GLY A 90 -6.86 -14.88 -26.02
C GLY A 90 -6.78 -13.42 -26.48
N LYS A 91 -7.58 -12.98 -27.45
CA LYS A 91 -7.51 -11.64 -28.07
C LYS A 91 -8.57 -10.66 -27.60
N THR A 92 -9.61 -11.11 -26.91
CA THR A 92 -10.67 -10.23 -26.39
C THR A 92 -10.80 -10.42 -24.88
N VAL A 93 -10.80 -9.32 -24.14
CA VAL A 93 -11.14 -9.30 -22.71
C VAL A 93 -12.38 -8.43 -22.52
N THR A 94 -13.44 -9.01 -21.95
CA THR A 94 -14.69 -8.29 -21.65
C THR A 94 -14.78 -8.05 -20.15
N LEU A 95 -15.14 -6.84 -19.76
CA LEU A 95 -15.21 -6.39 -18.37
C LEU A 95 -16.55 -5.71 -18.12
N ASP A 96 -17.27 -6.16 -17.08
CA ASP A 96 -18.40 -5.43 -16.53
C ASP A 96 -17.89 -4.59 -15.35
N ILE A 97 -18.00 -3.27 -15.46
CA ILE A 97 -17.55 -2.28 -14.48
C ILE A 97 -18.70 -1.99 -13.51
N ARG A 98 -18.39 -1.92 -12.21
CA ARG A 98 -19.36 -1.53 -11.18
C ARG A 98 -19.99 -0.17 -11.47
N ASP A 99 -21.28 -0.06 -11.21
CA ASP A 99 -22.08 1.16 -11.41
C ASP A 99 -22.04 2.13 -10.20
N ASN A 100 -21.54 1.63 -9.08
CA ASN A 100 -21.46 2.30 -7.79
C ASN A 100 -20.05 2.79 -7.42
N ALA A 101 -19.10 2.80 -8.36
CA ALA A 101 -17.79 3.41 -8.15
C ALA A 101 -17.77 4.89 -8.51
N TYR A 102 -17.06 5.64 -7.67
CA TYR A 102 -16.88 7.07 -7.81
C TYR A 102 -15.41 7.42 -7.69
N TRP A 103 -14.98 8.39 -8.50
CA TRP A 103 -13.74 9.12 -8.27
C TRP A 103 -13.87 9.98 -7.01
N HIS A 104 -12.75 10.41 -6.43
CA HIS A 104 -12.76 11.17 -5.18
C HIS A 104 -13.50 12.52 -5.24
N ASP A 105 -13.73 13.07 -6.44
CA ASP A 105 -14.56 14.27 -6.68
C ASP A 105 -16.07 13.97 -6.76
N GLY A 106 -16.46 12.70 -6.70
CA GLY A 106 -17.85 12.24 -6.77
C GLY A 106 -18.37 11.94 -8.18
N THR A 107 -17.56 12.12 -9.23
CA THR A 107 -17.89 11.66 -10.59
C THR A 107 -17.85 10.14 -10.67
N LYS A 108 -18.62 9.52 -11.58
CA LYS A 108 -18.65 8.05 -11.71
C LYS A 108 -17.42 7.52 -12.44
N VAL A 109 -16.92 6.37 -12.01
CA VAL A 109 -15.96 5.57 -12.78
C VAL A 109 -16.71 4.88 -13.92
N THR A 110 -16.17 4.93 -15.15
CA THR A 110 -16.81 4.33 -16.33
C THR A 110 -15.85 3.54 -17.20
N SER A 111 -16.38 2.80 -18.17
CA SER A 111 -15.62 2.12 -19.21
C SER A 111 -14.77 3.09 -20.05
N ALA A 112 -15.15 4.38 -20.15
CA ALA A 112 -14.34 5.39 -20.80
C ALA A 112 -13.00 5.66 -20.07
N ASP A 113 -12.98 5.55 -18.74
CA ASP A 113 -11.74 5.65 -17.96
C ASP A 113 -10.81 4.45 -18.20
N VAL A 114 -11.39 3.28 -18.47
CA VAL A 114 -10.64 2.07 -18.87
C VAL A 114 -10.01 2.30 -20.25
N LYS A 115 -10.80 2.75 -21.24
CA LYS A 115 -10.28 3.09 -22.57
C LYS A 115 -9.17 4.13 -22.48
N TYR A 116 -9.39 5.18 -21.69
CA TYR A 116 -8.40 6.22 -21.47
C TYR A 116 -7.09 5.67 -20.91
N THR A 117 -7.18 4.99 -19.78
CA THR A 117 -6.04 4.43 -19.04
C THR A 117 -5.19 3.50 -19.89
N PHE A 118 -5.83 2.50 -20.52
CA PHE A 118 -5.13 1.38 -21.15
C PHE A 118 -4.81 1.61 -22.64
N LEU A 119 -5.36 2.64 -23.27
CA LEU A 119 -5.18 2.90 -24.70
C LEU A 119 -4.85 4.36 -25.03
N GLU A 120 -5.72 5.30 -24.66
CA GLU A 120 -5.63 6.69 -25.16
C GLU A 120 -4.39 7.41 -24.64
N ARG A 121 -4.02 7.23 -23.36
CA ARG A 121 -2.80 7.83 -22.80
C ARG A 121 -1.54 7.41 -23.55
N GLY A 122 -1.45 6.14 -23.92
CA GLY A 122 -0.34 5.61 -24.71
C GLY A 122 -0.29 6.19 -26.12
N LYS A 123 -1.46 6.26 -26.78
CA LYS A 123 -1.59 6.88 -28.12
C LYS A 123 -1.27 8.37 -28.10
N ALA A 124 -1.57 9.08 -27.02
CA ALA A 124 -1.21 10.47 -26.79
C ALA A 124 0.28 10.69 -26.45
N GLY A 125 1.11 9.64 -26.47
CA GLY A 125 2.55 9.74 -26.24
C GLY A 125 2.96 9.88 -24.77
N HIS A 126 2.07 9.61 -23.82
CA HIS A 126 2.42 9.65 -22.41
C HIS A 126 3.49 8.58 -22.09
N LYS A 127 4.58 9.01 -21.45
CA LYS A 127 5.70 8.13 -21.04
C LYS A 127 5.33 7.36 -19.78
N ILE A 128 4.49 6.34 -19.92
CA ILE A 128 4.01 5.49 -18.82
C ILE A 128 4.41 4.03 -19.04
N ASP A 129 4.89 3.36 -17.99
CA ASP A 129 5.30 1.95 -18.04
C ASP A 129 4.15 1.01 -18.42
N LEU A 130 2.89 1.41 -18.15
CA LEU A 130 1.67 0.67 -18.51
C LEU A 130 1.62 0.32 -20.00
N VAL A 131 2.08 1.22 -20.88
CA VAL A 131 2.09 1.01 -22.34
C VAL A 131 2.92 -0.21 -22.73
N ARG A 132 4.00 -0.51 -21.99
CA ARG A 132 4.83 -1.69 -22.28
C ARG A 132 4.07 -2.99 -22.05
N ILE A 133 3.20 -3.03 -21.04
CA ILE A 133 2.37 -4.20 -20.70
C ILE A 133 1.27 -4.37 -21.75
N TRP A 134 0.60 -3.27 -22.12
CA TRP A 134 -0.58 -3.27 -23.00
C TRP A 134 -0.29 -2.83 -24.43
N ARG A 135 0.96 -2.95 -24.90
CA ARG A 135 1.40 -2.57 -26.26
C ARG A 135 0.64 -3.24 -27.40
N ASN A 136 -0.03 -4.37 -27.13
CA ASN A 136 -0.82 -5.11 -28.10
C ASN A 136 -2.31 -4.73 -28.08
N VAL A 137 -2.75 -3.80 -27.24
CA VAL A 137 -4.15 -3.31 -27.30
C VAL A 137 -4.34 -2.54 -28.59
N ALA A 138 -5.22 -3.05 -29.45
CA ALA A 138 -5.58 -2.43 -30.71
C ALA A 138 -6.69 -1.38 -30.50
N ASP A 139 -7.73 -1.77 -29.76
CA ASP A 139 -8.82 -0.89 -29.36
C ASP A 139 -9.44 -1.32 -28.02
N ILE A 140 -10.20 -0.42 -27.42
CA ILE A 140 -11.07 -0.70 -26.28
C ILE A 140 -12.44 -0.13 -26.63
N GLU A 141 -13.42 -1.00 -26.83
CA GLU A 141 -14.81 -0.61 -27.05
C GLU A 141 -15.48 -0.32 -25.70
N THR A 142 -16.35 0.68 -25.68
CA THR A 142 -17.09 1.11 -24.49
C THR A 142 -18.59 1.13 -24.78
N PRO A 143 -19.20 -0.03 -25.12
CA PRO A 143 -20.57 -0.09 -25.60
C PRO A 143 -21.61 0.45 -24.60
N THR A 144 -21.28 0.43 -23.30
CA THR A 144 -22.04 1.12 -22.25
C THR A 144 -21.07 1.73 -21.23
N PRO A 145 -21.51 2.66 -20.37
CA PRO A 145 -20.67 3.20 -19.29
C PRO A 145 -20.11 2.15 -18.33
N THR A 146 -20.74 0.98 -18.25
CA THR A 146 -20.38 -0.12 -17.34
C THR A 146 -19.82 -1.34 -18.07
N ARG A 147 -19.48 -1.24 -19.37
CA ARG A 147 -18.92 -2.36 -20.13
C ARG A 147 -17.75 -1.91 -20.97
N ALA A 148 -16.60 -2.56 -20.78
CA ALA A 148 -15.39 -2.34 -21.57
C ALA A 148 -14.98 -3.64 -22.26
N VAL A 149 -14.63 -3.56 -23.55
CA VAL A 149 -14.14 -4.71 -24.34
C VAL A 149 -12.77 -4.38 -24.91
N ILE A 150 -11.73 -4.95 -24.31
CA ILE A 150 -10.34 -4.77 -24.75
C ILE A 150 -10.08 -5.73 -25.91
N LYS A 151 -9.67 -5.18 -27.05
CA LYS A 151 -9.29 -5.92 -28.27
C LYS A 151 -7.77 -5.91 -28.42
N LEU A 152 -7.17 -7.08 -28.49
CA LEU A 152 -5.74 -7.28 -28.61
C LEU A 152 -5.37 -7.70 -30.04
N SER A 153 -4.29 -7.15 -30.58
CA SER A 153 -3.73 -7.53 -31.89
C SER A 153 -3.08 -8.92 -31.88
N LYS A 154 -2.67 -9.39 -30.69
CA LYS A 154 -2.06 -10.72 -30.48
C LYS A 154 -2.62 -11.35 -29.20
N PRO A 155 -2.72 -12.69 -29.13
CA PRO A 155 -3.15 -13.37 -27.90
C PRO A 155 -2.27 -12.99 -26.70
N MET A 156 -2.89 -12.78 -25.54
CA MET A 156 -2.18 -12.47 -24.30
C MET A 156 -2.76 -13.27 -23.13
N ALA A 157 -2.21 -14.46 -22.88
CA ALA A 157 -2.65 -15.32 -21.78
C ALA A 157 -2.52 -14.65 -20.39
N THR A 158 -1.66 -13.64 -20.26
CA THR A 158 -1.43 -12.90 -19.01
C THR A 158 -2.36 -11.70 -18.83
N ALA A 159 -3.27 -11.42 -19.77
CA ALA A 159 -4.11 -10.21 -19.72
C ALA A 159 -4.90 -10.11 -18.41
N ILE A 160 -5.63 -11.16 -18.03
CA ILE A 160 -6.44 -11.16 -16.80
C ILE A 160 -5.59 -10.99 -15.53
N PRO A 161 -4.49 -11.74 -15.31
CA PRO A 161 -3.59 -11.49 -14.18
C PRO A 161 -3.00 -10.07 -14.13
N TRP A 162 -2.68 -9.46 -15.27
CA TRP A 162 -2.17 -8.09 -15.30
C TRP A 162 -3.17 -7.06 -14.78
N LEU A 163 -4.48 -7.27 -14.98
CA LEU A 163 -5.53 -6.37 -14.50
C LEU A 163 -5.55 -6.21 -12.97
N ALA A 164 -4.93 -7.12 -12.22
CA ALA A 164 -4.84 -7.09 -10.76
C ALA A 164 -3.47 -6.70 -10.20
N PHE A 165 -2.48 -6.40 -11.05
CA PHE A 165 -1.08 -6.34 -10.63
C PHE A 165 -0.35 -5.09 -11.13
N LEU A 166 0.65 -4.64 -10.37
CA LEU A 166 1.56 -3.53 -10.72
C LEU A 166 0.84 -2.24 -11.12
N ALA A 167 1.21 -1.65 -12.26
CA ALA A 167 0.83 -0.31 -12.65
C ALA A 167 -0.58 -0.23 -13.24
N ASN A 168 -1.39 -1.30 -13.16
CA ASN A 168 -2.69 -1.45 -13.81
C ASN A 168 -3.85 -0.81 -13.03
N PHE A 169 -3.60 0.38 -12.48
CA PHE A 169 -4.59 1.22 -11.83
C PHE A 169 -5.36 2.03 -12.87
N VAL A 170 -6.67 2.16 -12.69
CA VAL A 170 -7.50 3.02 -13.54
C VAL A 170 -7.34 4.47 -13.08
N VAL A 171 -7.21 5.39 -14.04
CA VAL A 171 -7.08 6.82 -13.75
C VAL A 171 -8.26 7.62 -14.35
N PRO A 172 -8.67 8.72 -13.70
CA PRO A 172 -9.83 9.52 -14.12
C PRO A 172 -9.54 10.30 -15.40
N LYS A 173 -10.21 9.97 -16.51
CA LYS A 173 -10.02 10.64 -17.80
C LYS A 173 -10.19 12.16 -17.67
N HIS A 174 -11.32 12.58 -17.11
CA HIS A 174 -11.73 13.98 -17.04
C HIS A 174 -10.74 14.85 -16.26
N HIS A 175 -10.14 14.31 -15.20
CA HIS A 175 -9.18 15.05 -14.39
C HIS A 175 -7.80 15.08 -15.04
N VAL A 176 -7.29 13.94 -15.52
CA VAL A 176 -5.96 13.90 -16.15
C VAL A 176 -5.93 14.78 -17.40
N GLU A 177 -7.00 14.82 -18.20
CA GLU A 177 -7.10 15.75 -19.34
C GLU A 177 -7.16 17.23 -18.90
N LYS A 178 -7.87 17.53 -17.80
CA LYS A 178 -8.00 18.90 -17.29
C LYS A 178 -6.69 19.45 -16.73
N VAL A 179 -5.92 18.66 -16.00
CA VAL A 179 -4.72 19.14 -15.29
C VAL A 179 -3.39 18.75 -15.96
N GLY A 180 -3.44 17.89 -16.99
CA GLY A 180 -2.24 17.33 -17.62
C GLY A 180 -1.50 16.34 -16.73
N ALA A 181 -0.47 15.69 -17.28
CA ALA A 181 0.26 14.62 -16.61
C ALA A 181 0.98 15.09 -15.32
N ASP A 182 1.59 16.28 -15.35
CA ASP A 182 2.30 16.82 -14.18
C ASP A 182 1.32 17.34 -13.12
N GLY A 183 0.25 18.03 -13.55
CA GLY A 183 -0.81 18.45 -12.63
C GLY A 183 -1.53 17.26 -11.97
N PHE A 184 -1.65 16.12 -12.65
CA PHE A 184 -2.19 14.89 -12.06
C PHE A 184 -1.23 14.28 -11.03
N ALA A 185 0.08 14.35 -11.27
CA ALA A 185 1.08 13.89 -10.32
C ALA A 185 1.17 14.79 -9.07
N ASP A 186 0.81 16.07 -9.19
CA ASP A 186 0.77 17.02 -8.07
C ASP A 186 -0.57 16.99 -7.32
N LYS A 187 -1.67 16.76 -8.04
CA LYS A 187 -3.03 16.66 -7.50
C LYS A 187 -3.63 15.29 -7.82
N PRO A 188 -3.15 14.22 -7.16
CA PRO A 188 -3.66 12.88 -7.38
C PRO A 188 -5.14 12.75 -7.07
N MET A 189 -5.83 12.01 -7.94
CA MET A 189 -7.23 11.64 -7.74
C MET A 189 -7.42 10.19 -8.19
N GLY A 190 -8.01 9.37 -7.34
CA GLY A 190 -8.33 7.99 -7.66
C GLY A 190 -9.74 7.62 -7.24
N SER A 191 -10.02 6.32 -7.26
CA SER A 191 -11.31 5.73 -6.87
C SER A 191 -11.23 4.95 -5.55
N GLY A 192 -10.02 4.86 -4.97
CA GLY A 192 -9.70 4.03 -3.81
C GLY A 192 -10.29 4.55 -2.50
N PRO A 193 -10.07 3.82 -1.40
CA PRO A 193 -10.69 4.10 -0.11
C PRO A 193 -10.30 5.42 0.54
N TYR A 194 -9.17 6.03 0.14
CA TYR A 194 -8.70 7.29 0.70
C TYR A 194 -8.30 8.31 -0.37
N LYS A 195 -8.55 9.59 -0.09
CA LYS A 195 -8.14 10.74 -0.88
C LYS A 195 -6.83 11.30 -0.36
N VAL A 196 -5.94 11.76 -1.24
CA VAL A 196 -4.78 12.56 -0.83
C VAL A 196 -5.25 13.99 -0.56
N VAL A 197 -5.03 14.49 0.66
CA VAL A 197 -5.44 15.86 1.05
C VAL A 197 -4.26 16.79 1.33
N ASP A 198 -3.10 16.23 1.67
CA ASP A 198 -1.83 16.96 1.77
C ASP A 198 -0.68 16.05 1.35
N TYR A 199 0.27 16.60 0.61
CA TYR A 199 1.45 15.86 0.15
C TYR A 199 2.67 16.76 0.13
N GLN A 200 3.67 16.36 0.90
CA GLN A 200 5.00 16.95 0.93
C GLN A 200 6.00 15.86 0.53
N ARG A 201 6.56 16.00 -0.68
CA ARG A 201 7.50 15.05 -1.27
C ARG A 201 8.64 14.71 -0.30
N ASN A 202 8.95 13.42 -0.18
CA ASN A 202 9.93 12.82 0.74
C ASN A 202 9.71 13.15 2.23
N SER A 203 8.55 13.67 2.63
CA SER A 203 8.25 14.08 4.01
C SER A 203 6.97 13.44 4.53
N ARG A 204 5.82 13.81 3.97
CA ARG A 204 4.51 13.46 4.52
C ARG A 204 3.45 13.28 3.43
N ILE A 205 2.56 12.32 3.62
CA ILE A 205 1.31 12.17 2.87
C ILE A 205 0.17 12.11 3.88
N VAL A 206 -0.85 12.94 3.73
CA VAL A 206 -2.07 12.89 4.54
C VAL A 206 -3.21 12.40 3.67
N LEU A 207 -3.89 11.37 4.16
CA LEU A 207 -5.00 10.73 3.49
C LEU A 207 -6.26 10.85 4.34
N GLU A 208 -7.41 11.07 3.69
CA GLU A 208 -8.73 11.07 4.31
C GLU A 208 -9.63 10.02 3.69
N ALA A 209 -10.41 9.33 4.53
CA ALA A 209 -11.34 8.30 4.07
C ALA A 209 -12.35 8.88 3.07
N PHE A 210 -12.65 8.10 2.03
CA PHE A 210 -13.61 8.46 1.01
C PHE A 210 -14.96 7.78 1.27
N ASP A 211 -15.95 8.57 1.70
CA ASP A 211 -17.26 8.05 2.12
C ASP A 211 -18.05 7.38 1.01
N LYS A 212 -17.78 7.69 -0.25
CA LYS A 212 -18.42 7.04 -1.42
C LYS A 212 -17.63 5.85 -1.98
N TYR A 213 -16.59 5.37 -1.29
CA TYR A 213 -15.84 4.19 -1.73
C TYR A 213 -16.76 2.98 -1.91
N TRP A 214 -16.69 2.29 -3.04
CA TRP A 214 -17.63 1.22 -3.37
C TRP A 214 -17.53 -0.02 -2.48
N GLY A 215 -16.38 -0.20 -1.81
CA GLY A 215 -16.05 -1.36 -0.97
C GLY A 215 -16.27 -1.11 0.52
N PRO A 216 -15.64 -1.93 1.39
CA PRO A 216 -15.67 -1.73 2.83
C PRO A 216 -15.20 -0.33 3.21
N LYS A 217 -16.00 0.39 3.98
CA LYS A 217 -15.69 1.76 4.38
C LYS A 217 -14.50 1.75 5.37
N PRO A 218 -13.51 2.63 5.18
CA PRO A 218 -12.42 2.74 6.13
C PRO A 218 -12.93 3.13 7.52
N LYS A 219 -12.54 2.34 8.53
CA LYS A 219 -12.80 2.66 9.94
C LYS A 219 -11.92 3.81 10.44
N ILE A 220 -10.70 3.89 9.91
CA ILE A 220 -9.77 4.99 10.17
C ILE A 220 -10.10 6.12 9.19
N ARG A 221 -10.42 7.30 9.72
CA ARG A 221 -10.82 8.47 8.94
C ARG A 221 -9.63 9.24 8.38
N LYS A 222 -8.51 9.26 9.13
CA LYS A 222 -7.30 9.99 8.74
C LYS A 222 -6.06 9.13 8.84
N VAL A 223 -5.28 9.05 7.76
CA VAL A 223 -3.98 8.37 7.76
C VAL A 223 -2.90 9.39 7.48
N THR A 224 -1.90 9.49 8.37
CA THR A 224 -0.70 10.28 8.12
C THR A 224 0.46 9.33 7.86
N ILE A 225 1.04 9.41 6.67
CA ILE A 225 2.20 8.63 6.28
C ILE A 225 3.43 9.53 6.34
N LEU A 226 4.39 9.16 7.18
CA LEU A 226 5.69 9.82 7.28
C LEU A 226 6.71 9.04 6.47
N ILE A 227 7.38 9.70 5.53
CA ILE A 227 8.41 9.04 4.72
C ILE A 227 9.71 8.97 5.53
N MET A 228 10.09 7.77 5.92
CA MET A 228 11.26 7.47 6.75
C MET A 228 12.08 6.36 6.10
N LYS A 229 13.09 6.74 5.30
CA LYS A 229 13.91 5.81 4.53
C LYS A 229 14.77 4.91 5.41
N ASP A 230 15.35 5.48 6.47
CA ASP A 230 16.21 4.75 7.40
C ASP A 230 15.41 3.77 8.27
N PRO A 231 15.73 2.46 8.25
CA PRO A 231 15.00 1.45 9.03
C PRO A 231 15.16 1.64 10.55
N SER A 232 16.31 2.11 11.03
CA SER A 232 16.55 2.35 12.47
C SER A 232 15.69 3.52 12.98
N ALA A 233 15.51 4.56 12.17
CA ALA A 233 14.60 5.65 12.47
C ALA A 233 13.13 5.18 12.54
N ARG A 234 12.71 4.25 11.66
CA ARG A 234 11.36 3.64 11.73
C ARG A 234 11.17 2.84 13.03
N VAL A 235 12.18 2.07 13.42
CA VAL A 235 12.20 1.32 14.70
C VAL A 235 12.07 2.26 15.89
N ALA A 236 12.86 3.33 15.94
CA ALA A 236 12.79 4.32 17.01
C ALA A 236 11.43 5.04 17.06
N ALA A 237 10.84 5.36 15.90
CA ALA A 237 9.55 6.03 15.82
C ALA A 237 8.40 5.15 16.35
N VAL A 238 8.37 3.87 16.00
CA VAL A 238 7.32 2.97 16.51
C VAL A 238 7.55 2.64 17.98
N GLN A 239 8.82 2.47 18.40
CA GLN A 239 9.17 2.20 19.80
C GLN A 239 8.80 3.34 20.75
N SER A 240 8.93 4.59 20.29
CA SER A 240 8.54 5.77 21.07
C SER A 240 7.04 6.08 21.02
N GLY A 241 6.25 5.35 20.22
CA GLY A 241 4.83 5.65 19.99
C GLY A 241 4.58 6.88 19.12
N ARG A 242 5.62 7.45 18.48
CA ARG A 242 5.48 8.56 17.53
C ARG A 242 4.70 8.15 16.28
N VAL A 243 4.78 6.86 15.91
CA VAL A 243 3.95 6.26 14.86
C VAL A 243 3.28 5.01 15.40
N ASP A 244 2.12 4.69 14.84
CA ASP A 244 1.32 3.52 15.22
C ASP A 244 1.72 2.27 14.43
N PHE A 245 2.29 2.43 13.23
CA PHE A 245 2.69 1.33 12.36
C PHE A 245 3.97 1.63 11.59
N ALA A 246 4.88 0.66 11.52
CA ALA A 246 6.15 0.76 10.80
C ALA A 246 6.47 -0.58 10.10
N PRO A 247 6.16 -0.73 8.80
CA PRO A 247 6.56 -1.89 8.03
C PRO A 247 8.06 -1.83 7.65
N ASP A 248 8.54 -2.96 7.12
CA ASP A 248 9.90 -3.10 6.57
C ASP A 248 11.00 -2.75 7.58
N VAL A 249 10.78 -3.02 8.88
CA VAL A 249 11.82 -2.90 9.92
C VAL A 249 12.71 -4.17 9.94
N PRO A 250 13.96 -4.08 10.43
CA PRO A 250 14.86 -5.23 10.46
C PRO A 250 14.26 -6.39 11.26
N ILE A 251 14.40 -7.63 10.76
CA ILE A 251 13.79 -8.83 11.36
C ILE A 251 14.18 -9.00 12.84
N ARG A 252 15.43 -8.70 13.20
CA ARG A 252 15.90 -8.76 14.60
C ARG A 252 15.16 -7.77 15.50
N GLU A 253 14.85 -6.59 14.99
CA GLU A 253 14.11 -5.57 15.73
C GLU A 253 12.65 -5.96 15.93
N VAL A 254 12.03 -6.68 14.98
CA VAL A 254 10.67 -7.22 15.17
C VAL A 254 10.62 -8.11 16.42
N GLY A 255 11.55 -9.05 16.56
CA GLY A 255 11.58 -9.95 17.72
C GLY A 255 11.91 -9.25 19.05
N ARG A 256 12.64 -8.13 19.02
CA ARG A 256 12.89 -7.30 20.21
C ARG A 256 11.67 -6.48 20.59
N LEU A 257 11.05 -5.81 19.63
CA LEU A 257 9.88 -4.95 19.83
C LEU A 257 8.64 -5.75 20.25
N ASP A 258 8.45 -6.98 19.74
CA ASP A 258 7.32 -7.84 20.10
C ASP A 258 7.31 -8.26 21.59
N LYS A 259 8.47 -8.16 22.27
CA LYS A 259 8.57 -8.41 23.71
C LYS A 259 8.14 -7.21 24.57
N MET A 260 7.89 -6.05 23.95
CA MET A 260 7.41 -4.87 24.65
C MET A 260 5.89 -4.92 24.73
N ALA A 261 5.32 -4.74 25.94
CA ALA A 261 3.88 -4.88 26.17
C ALA A 261 2.98 -3.97 25.30
N ALA A 262 3.51 -2.84 24.81
CA ALA A 262 2.77 -1.86 24.02
C ALA A 262 2.81 -2.13 22.49
N LEU A 263 3.58 -3.13 22.03
CA LEU A 263 3.82 -3.37 20.61
C LEU A 263 3.53 -4.81 20.23
N SER A 264 3.17 -5.01 18.97
CA SER A 264 3.13 -6.33 18.35
C SER A 264 4.01 -6.34 17.12
N GLY A 265 4.96 -7.27 17.11
CA GLY A 265 5.80 -7.59 15.97
C GLY A 265 5.21 -8.74 15.17
N ARG A 266 5.27 -8.63 13.85
CA ARG A 266 4.84 -9.69 12.93
C ARG A 266 5.83 -9.82 11.78
N ILE A 267 6.17 -11.06 11.46
CA ILE A 267 6.96 -11.42 10.28
C ILE A 267 6.04 -12.23 9.38
N PHE A 268 5.91 -11.80 8.13
CA PHE A 268 5.09 -12.49 7.13
C PHE A 268 5.98 -12.94 5.97
N PRO A 269 5.73 -14.14 5.40
CA PRO A 269 6.36 -14.50 4.13
C PRO A 269 5.89 -13.56 3.03
N ILE A 270 6.82 -13.15 2.16
CA ILE A 270 6.54 -12.30 1.01
C ILE A 270 7.12 -12.92 -0.26
N SER A 271 6.46 -12.71 -1.40
CA SER A 271 6.97 -13.10 -2.72
C SER A 271 8.03 -12.12 -3.23
N ARG A 272 9.17 -12.04 -2.53
CA ARG A 272 10.31 -11.18 -2.90
C ARG A 272 11.56 -12.03 -3.10
N VAL A 273 12.16 -11.88 -4.28
CA VAL A 273 13.47 -12.47 -4.60
C VAL A 273 14.54 -11.39 -4.51
N ILE A 274 15.59 -11.65 -3.73
CA ILE A 274 16.78 -10.79 -3.66
C ILE A 274 17.83 -11.41 -4.58
N LEU A 275 18.33 -10.63 -5.53
CA LEU A 275 19.25 -11.09 -6.58
C LEU A 275 20.53 -10.25 -6.54
N LEU A 276 21.66 -10.93 -6.68
CA LEU A 276 22.89 -10.29 -7.15
C LEU A 276 22.95 -10.46 -8.67
N GLN A 277 22.89 -9.37 -9.42
CA GLN A 277 22.94 -9.40 -10.88
C GLN A 277 24.39 -9.25 -11.35
N ILE A 278 24.90 -10.28 -12.03
CA ILE A 278 26.24 -10.26 -12.64
C ILE A 278 26.07 -9.95 -14.12
N ARG A 279 26.67 -8.86 -14.59
CA ARG A 279 26.69 -8.52 -16.02
C ARG A 279 27.62 -9.49 -16.76
N SER A 280 27.18 -10.03 -17.89
CA SER A 280 27.95 -10.97 -18.71
C SER A 280 28.95 -10.24 -19.62
N ASP A 281 29.95 -9.58 -19.04
CA ASP A 281 30.97 -8.87 -19.80
C ASP A 281 32.35 -8.90 -19.12
N LYS A 282 33.41 -8.53 -19.85
CA LYS A 282 34.81 -8.59 -19.37
C LYS A 282 35.13 -9.96 -18.78
N ALA A 283 35.67 -10.02 -17.55
CA ALA A 283 35.95 -11.28 -16.85
C ALA A 283 34.70 -12.16 -16.67
N PHE A 284 33.52 -11.55 -16.56
CA PHE A 284 32.26 -12.28 -16.43
C PHE A 284 31.64 -12.65 -17.80
N ALA A 285 32.34 -12.45 -18.92
CA ALA A 285 31.92 -13.01 -20.21
C ALA A 285 31.99 -14.54 -20.19
N ASP A 286 33.00 -15.11 -19.52
CA ASP A 286 33.11 -16.55 -19.29
C ASP A 286 32.03 -17.04 -18.31
N LYS A 287 31.25 -18.04 -18.75
CA LYS A 287 30.26 -18.74 -17.92
C LYS A 287 30.89 -19.33 -16.66
N ASN A 288 32.11 -19.86 -16.74
CA ASN A 288 32.80 -20.50 -15.63
C ASN A 288 33.14 -19.50 -14.52
N VAL A 289 33.50 -18.27 -14.87
CA VAL A 289 33.73 -17.19 -13.89
C VAL A 289 32.42 -16.80 -13.18
N ARG A 290 31.30 -16.74 -13.92
CA ARG A 290 29.98 -16.49 -13.31
C ARG A 290 29.53 -17.65 -12.40
N LEU A 291 29.80 -18.89 -12.79
CA LEU A 291 29.54 -20.08 -11.97
C LEU A 291 30.40 -20.07 -10.71
N ALA A 292 31.70 -19.80 -10.81
CA ALA A 292 32.60 -19.67 -9.67
C ALA A 292 32.10 -18.60 -8.69
N ALA A 293 31.70 -17.43 -9.19
CA ALA A 293 31.10 -16.37 -8.37
C ALA A 293 29.79 -16.81 -7.70
N HIS A 294 28.93 -17.55 -8.41
CA HIS A 294 27.70 -18.10 -7.83
C HIS A 294 27.98 -19.07 -6.68
N HIS A 295 28.96 -19.97 -6.84
CA HIS A 295 29.36 -20.96 -5.83
C HIS A 295 30.11 -20.35 -4.65
N ALA A 296 30.81 -19.22 -4.85
CA ALA A 296 31.53 -18.52 -3.78
C ALA A 296 30.60 -17.76 -2.81
N ILE A 297 29.32 -17.56 -3.15
CA ILE A 297 28.37 -16.84 -2.31
C ILE A 297 27.67 -17.81 -1.35
N ASP A 298 28.02 -17.72 -0.06
CA ASP A 298 27.30 -18.44 0.99
C ASP A 298 25.96 -17.74 1.33
N LYS A 299 24.92 -18.13 0.60
CA LYS A 299 23.55 -17.61 0.77
C LYS A 299 22.97 -17.95 2.16
N LYS A 300 23.40 -19.06 2.78
CA LYS A 300 22.93 -19.46 4.11
C LYS A 300 23.53 -18.55 5.18
N ALA A 301 24.83 -18.28 5.11
CA ALA A 301 25.48 -17.32 5.99
C ALA A 301 24.87 -15.91 5.87
N ILE A 302 24.61 -15.45 4.63
CA ILE A 302 23.93 -14.17 4.39
C ILE A 302 22.53 -14.14 5.02
N SER A 303 21.74 -15.21 4.82
CA SER A 303 20.40 -15.31 5.42
C SER A 303 20.45 -15.27 6.96
N GLN A 304 21.38 -16.00 7.57
CA GLN A 304 21.55 -15.99 9.03
C GLN A 304 21.98 -14.62 9.56
N ALA A 305 22.98 -14.01 8.91
CA ALA A 305 23.52 -12.73 9.34
C ALA A 305 22.47 -11.61 9.25
N LEU A 306 21.82 -11.47 8.09
CA LEU A 306 20.97 -10.31 7.78
C LEU A 306 19.47 -10.51 8.10
N TYR A 307 18.99 -11.76 8.01
CA TYR A 307 17.56 -12.08 8.11
C TYR A 307 17.23 -13.08 9.22
N ALA A 308 18.20 -13.41 10.10
CA ALA A 308 18.03 -14.39 11.17
C ALA A 308 17.48 -15.75 10.66
N GLY A 309 17.90 -16.14 9.46
CA GLY A 309 17.50 -17.40 8.82
C GLY A 309 16.10 -17.39 8.19
N GLN A 310 15.34 -16.29 8.26
CA GLN A 310 13.98 -16.19 7.72
C GLN A 310 13.95 -16.04 6.19
N ALA A 311 15.04 -15.56 5.58
CA ALA A 311 15.16 -15.51 4.12
C ALA A 311 15.57 -16.89 3.60
N VAL A 312 14.73 -17.49 2.75
CA VAL A 312 15.01 -18.82 2.18
C VAL A 312 16.07 -18.69 1.07
N PRO A 313 17.24 -19.35 1.19
CA PRO A 313 18.22 -19.38 0.11
C PRO A 313 17.62 -20.04 -1.14
N LEU A 314 17.76 -19.39 -2.29
CA LEU A 314 17.35 -19.95 -3.58
C LEU A 314 18.57 -20.47 -4.33
N SER A 315 18.49 -21.72 -4.78
CA SER A 315 19.39 -22.29 -5.78
C SER A 315 18.59 -22.49 -7.04
N ILE A 316 18.84 -21.64 -8.04
CA ILE A 316 18.35 -21.87 -9.39
C ILE A 316 19.46 -22.68 -10.04
N VAL A 317 19.22 -23.97 -10.26
CA VAL A 317 20.12 -24.86 -11.01
C VAL A 317 19.99 -24.55 -12.49
#